data_AF-A0A0G2ATM6-F1
#
_entry.id   AF-A0A0G2ATM6-F1
#
_cell.length_a   1.000
_cell.length_b   1.000
_cell.length_c   1.000
_cell.angle_alpha   90.00
_cell.angle_beta   90.00
_cell.angle_gamma   90.00
#
_symmetry.space_group_name_H-M   'P 1'
#
loop_
_entity.id
_entity.type
_entity.pdbx_description
1 polymer ?
#
loop_
_entity_poly.entity_id
_entity_poly.type
_entity_poly.pdbx_seq_one_letter_code
_entity_poly.pdbx_strand_id
1 'polypeptide(L)'
;MLTAKIRADMTAAMKARDALRVATLRGALAAFTNELVAKGRKPTEELADNDAVTVLKRLAKQRKEASEVYTKGGAWASSPAR
;
A
#
# COMPACT_ATOMS: atom_id res chain seq x y z
N MET A 1 12.84 -11.44 -7.07
CA MET A 1 12.50 -10.62 -5.90
C MET A 1 11.45 -9.59 -6.26
N LEU A 2 10.28 -9.72 -5.65
CA LEU A 2 9.09 -8.91 -5.87
C LEU A 2 9.30 -7.46 -5.36
N THR A 3 10.02 -7.30 -4.26
CA THR A 3 10.36 -6.00 -3.67
C THR A 3 11.21 -5.14 -4.62
N ALA A 4 12.20 -5.73 -5.28
CA ALA A 4 13.02 -5.06 -6.29
C ALA A 4 12.18 -4.60 -7.49
N LYS A 5 11.26 -5.46 -7.96
CA LYS A 5 10.35 -5.13 -9.06
C LYS A 5 9.45 -3.94 -8.72
N ILE A 6 8.91 -3.89 -7.50
CA ILE A 6 8.07 -2.76 -7.03
C ILE A 6 8.85 -1.45 -6.96
N ARG A 7 10.14 -1.48 -6.57
CA ARG A 7 11.01 -0.28 -6.61
C ARG A 7 11.27 0.20 -8.04
N ALA A 8 11.48 -0.73 -8.96
CA ALA A 8 11.64 -0.42 -10.38
C ALA A 8 10.36 0.18 -10.97
N ASP A 9 9.21 -0.43 -10.69
CA ASP A 9 7.89 0.05 -11.13
C ASP A 9 7.57 1.43 -10.56
N MET A 10 8.00 1.74 -9.32
CA MET A 10 7.86 3.08 -8.75
C MET A 10 8.65 4.10 -9.56
N THR A 11 9.88 3.77 -9.94
CA THR A 11 10.70 4.63 -10.80
C THR A 11 10.07 4.83 -12.17
N ALA A 12 9.51 3.76 -12.76
CA ALA A 12 8.77 3.85 -14.01
C ALA A 12 7.52 4.75 -13.88
N ALA A 13 6.76 4.61 -12.79
CA ALA A 13 5.58 5.43 -12.50
C ALA A 13 5.95 6.91 -12.28
N MET A 14 7.07 7.19 -11.61
CA MET A 14 7.59 8.55 -11.45
C MET A 14 7.96 9.18 -12.80
N LYS A 15 8.61 8.42 -13.68
CA LYS A 15 8.94 8.86 -15.05
C LYS A 15 7.69 9.11 -15.89
N ALA A 16 6.68 8.26 -15.75
CA ALA A 16 5.37 8.41 -16.40
C ALA A 16 4.50 9.52 -15.78
N ARG A 17 4.96 10.17 -14.70
CA ARG A 17 4.21 11.16 -13.91
C ARG A 17 2.85 10.67 -13.42
N ASP A 18 2.73 9.35 -13.20
CA ASP A 18 1.52 8.73 -12.67
C ASP A 18 1.50 8.87 -11.14
N ALA A 19 0.99 10.01 -10.66
CA ALA A 19 0.97 10.33 -9.24
C ALA A 19 0.19 9.30 -8.40
N LEU A 20 -0.90 8.75 -8.95
CA LEU A 20 -1.73 7.74 -8.28
C LEU A 20 -0.95 6.43 -8.12
N ARG A 21 -0.28 5.98 -9.17
CA ARG A 21 0.54 4.76 -9.14
C ARG A 21 1.77 4.93 -8.25
N VAL A 22 2.39 6.10 -8.26
CA VAL A 22 3.50 6.41 -7.33
C VAL A 22 3.03 6.35 -5.88
N ALA A 23 1.89 6.96 -5.55
CA ALA A 23 1.36 6.96 -4.18
C ALA A 23 1.04 5.52 -3.71
N THR A 24 0.44 4.71 -4.57
CA THR A 24 0.11 3.31 -4.23
C THR A 24 1.35 2.44 -4.05
N LEU A 25 2.34 2.52 -4.94
CA LEU A 25 3.59 1.77 -4.84
C LEU A 25 4.43 2.21 -3.62
N ARG A 26 4.48 3.50 -3.32
CA ARG A 26 5.17 4.03 -2.13
C ARG A 26 4.51 3.53 -0.84
N GLY A 27 3.18 3.47 -0.79
CA GLY A 27 2.45 2.87 0.32
C GLY A 27 2.69 1.37 0.47
N ALA A 28 2.83 0.63 -0.64
CA ALA A 28 3.16 -0.79 -0.59
C ALA A 28 4.58 -1.04 -0.02
N LEU A 29 5.56 -0.24 -0.43
CA LEU A 29 6.92 -0.31 0.12
C LEU A 29 6.95 -0.03 1.63
N ALA A 30 6.20 0.99 2.08
CA ALA A 30 6.08 1.29 3.51
C ALA A 30 5.47 0.12 4.30
N ALA A 31 4.46 -0.55 3.74
CA ALA A 31 3.85 -1.71 4.38
C ALA A 31 4.83 -2.89 4.49
N PHE A 32 5.71 -3.10 3.50
CA PHE A 32 6.78 -4.10 3.61
C PHE A 32 7.78 -3.74 4.70
N THR A 33 8.16 -2.47 4.81
CA THR A 33 9.03 -2.00 5.89
C THR A 33 8.40 -2.25 7.26
N ASN A 34 7.11 -1.96 7.41
CA ASN A 34 6.38 -2.24 8.66
C ASN A 34 6.33 -3.73 8.98
N GLU A 35 6.15 -4.59 7.97
CA GLU A 35 6.17 -6.04 8.14
C GLU A 35 7.55 -6.56 8.57
N LEU A 36 8.63 -6.00 8.01
CA LEU A 36 10.00 -6.32 8.43
C LEU A 36 10.23 -5.94 9.89
N VAL A 37 9.84 -4.72 10.29
CA VAL A 37 9.93 -4.26 11.68
C VAL A 37 9.11 -5.16 12.62
N ALA A 38 7.90 -5.55 12.22
CA ALA A 38 7.05 -6.45 13.00
C ALA A 38 7.68 -7.85 13.17
N LYS A 39 8.46 -8.30 12.19
CA LYS A 39 9.23 -9.55 12.25
C LYS A 39 10.58 -9.41 12.97
N GLY A 40 10.88 -8.25 13.54
CA GLY A 40 12.16 -7.97 14.19
C GLY A 40 13.34 -7.87 13.23
N ARG A 41 13.07 -7.70 11.92
CA ARG A 41 14.08 -7.50 10.88
C ARG A 41 14.34 -6.03 10.64
N LYS A 42 15.51 -5.71 10.08
CA LYS A 42 15.85 -4.32 9.78
C LYS A 42 14.97 -3.77 8.64
N PRO A 43 14.57 -2.49 8.68
CA PRO A 43 13.86 -1.81 7.59
C PRO A 43 14.57 -1.85 6.24
N THR A 44 15.88 -2.05 6.27
CA THR A 44 16.78 -2.14 5.11
C THR A 44 16.92 -3.56 4.56
N GLU A 45 16.46 -4.57 5.28
CA GLU A 45 16.49 -5.96 4.80
C GLU A 45 15.41 -6.20 3.74
N GLU A 46 15.61 -7.23 2.94
CA GLU A 46 14.66 -7.63 1.93
C GLU A 46 13.60 -8.55 2.53
N LEU A 47 12.33 -8.21 2.27
CA LEU A 47 11.22 -9.08 2.60
C LEU A 47 11.14 -10.22 1.58
N ALA A 48 11.00 -11.46 2.06
CA ALA A 48 10.86 -12.62 1.19
C ALA A 48 9.61 -12.51 0.31
N ASP A 49 9.66 -13.05 -0.90
CA ASP A 49 8.57 -12.92 -1.88
C ASP A 49 7.22 -13.44 -1.36
N ASN A 50 7.21 -14.53 -0.58
CA ASN A 50 6.01 -15.06 0.06
C ASN A 50 5.35 -14.07 1.05
N ASP A 51 6.18 -13.37 1.81
CA ASP A 51 5.73 -12.40 2.79
C ASP A 51 5.24 -11.12 2.11
N ALA A 52 5.94 -10.70 1.06
CA ALA A 52 5.54 -9.56 0.24
C ALA A 52 4.17 -9.80 -0.43
N VAL A 53 3.92 -11.01 -0.95
CA VAL A 53 2.60 -11.41 -1.48
C VAL A 53 1.53 -11.36 -0.39
N THR A 54 1.84 -11.81 0.82
CA THR A 54 0.90 -11.78 1.95
C THR A 54 0.52 -10.35 2.34
N VAL A 55 1.50 -9.45 2.44
CA VAL A 55 1.27 -8.02 2.70
C VAL A 55 0.44 -7.39 1.59
N LEU A 56 0.74 -7.68 0.32
CA LEU A 56 -0.02 -7.18 -0.83
C LEU A 56 -1.47 -7.64 -0.82
N LYS A 57 -1.74 -8.91 -0.52
CA LYS A 57 -3.10 -9.43 -0.37
C LYS A 57 -3.86 -8.70 0.73
N ARG A 58 -3.23 -8.46 1.89
CA ARG A 58 -3.83 -7.69 2.98
C ARG A 58 -4.16 -6.26 2.56
N LEU A 59 -3.23 -5.60 1.89
CA LEU A 59 -3.40 -4.24 1.37
C LEU A 59 -4.52 -4.14 0.31
N ALA A 60 -4.64 -5.15 -0.56
CA ALA A 60 -5.72 -5.22 -1.55
C ALA A 60 -7.09 -5.38 -0.86
N LYS A 61 -7.16 -6.27 0.14
CA LYS A 61 -8.36 -6.46 0.95
C LYS A 61 -8.77 -5.18 1.69
N GLN A 62 -7.84 -4.52 2.38
CA GLN A 62 -8.13 -3.26 3.08
C GLN A 62 -8.63 -2.16 2.14
N ARG A 63 -8.07 -2.05 0.93
CA ARG A 63 -8.55 -1.06 -0.06
C ARG A 63 -9.96 -1.39 -0.56
N LYS A 64 -10.26 -2.67 -0.78
CA LYS A 64 -11.59 -3.13 -1.16
C LYS A 64 -12.60 -2.84 -0.06
N GLU A 65 -12.29 -3.21 1.18
CA GLU A 65 -13.12 -2.94 2.34
C GLU A 65 -13.32 -1.43 2.55
N ALA A 66 -12.26 -0.62 2.43
CA ALA A 66 -12.37 0.84 2.52
C ALA A 66 -13.26 1.41 1.41
N SER A 67 -13.20 0.89 0.19
CA SER A 67 -14.10 1.31 -0.91
C SER A 67 -15.55 0.91 -0.66
N GLU A 68 -15.78 -0.27 -0.11
CA GLU A 68 -17.12 -0.76 0.26
C GLU A 68 -17.68 0.04 1.45
N VAL A 69 -16.86 0.37 2.45
CA VAL A 69 -17.25 1.22 3.58
C VAL A 69 -17.50 2.65 3.12
N TYR A 70 -16.70 3.18 2.20
CA TYR A 70 -16.91 4.52 1.67
C TYR A 70 -18.20 4.62 0.84
N THR A 71 -18.52 3.58 0.07
CA THR A 71 -19.77 3.50 -0.72
C THR A 71 -21.00 3.21 0.14
N LYS A 72 -20.91 2.32 1.14
CA LYS A 72 -22.02 2.00 2.07
C LYS A 72 -22.21 3.06 3.17
N GLY A 73 -21.14 3.75 3.55
CA GLY A 73 -21.08 4.61 4.74
C GLY A 73 -21.51 6.06 4.54
N GLY A 74 -21.94 6.45 3.33
CA GLY A 74 -22.56 7.76 3.08
C GLY A 74 -21.91 8.92 3.85
N ALA A 75 -20.62 9.19 3.59
CA ALA A 75 -19.86 10.24 4.27
C ALA A 75 -20.30 11.66 3.85
N TRP A 76 -21.60 11.95 3.93
CA TRP A 76 -22.19 13.29 3.86
C TRP A 76 -22.95 13.66 5.14
N ALA A 77 -23.20 12.72 6.05
CA ALA A 77 -24.13 12.92 7.17
C ALA A 77 -23.50 13.36 8.51
N SER A 78 -22.29 13.91 8.55
CA SER A 78 -21.72 14.44 9.81
C SER A 78 -20.96 15.76 9.70
N SER A 79 -21.33 16.62 8.74
CA SER A 79 -21.12 18.06 8.94
C SER A 79 -22.46 18.63 9.42
N PRO A 80 -22.62 18.97 10.71
CA PRO A 80 -23.75 19.80 11.09
C PRO A 80 -23.47 21.17 10.45
N ALA A 81 -24.12 21.43 9.32
CA ALA A 81 -24.42 22.79 8.92
C ALA A 81 -25.37 23.36 9.99
N ARG A 82 -24.78 23.93 11.04
CA ARG A 82 -25.38 24.94 11.91
C ARG A 82 -24.28 25.90 12.35
#